data_AF-A0A529ZJD8-F1
#
_entry.id   AF-A0A529ZJD8-F1
#
_cell.length_a   1.000
_cell.length_b   1.000
_cell.length_c   1.000
_cell.angle_alpha   90.00
_cell.angle_beta   90.00
_cell.angle_gamma   90.00
#
_symmetry.space_group_name_H-M   'P 1'
#
loop_
_entity.id
_entity.type
_entity.pdbx_description
1 polymer ?
#
loop_
_entity_poly.entity_id
_entity_poly.type
_entity_poly.pdbx_seq_one_letter_code
_entity_poly.pdbx_strand_id
1 'polypeptide(L)'
;MDEGLLSQATRLGPVHLKVTDIPAALTVWRDTLGLAPAGEDAVLAQLGAGGRTLIVLHAGAEIALPQKSRDLFHVAIHVTTRRDLAHAAARLKASGLRYSAQDH
;
A
#
# COMPACT_ATOMS: atom_id res chain seq x y z
N MET A 1 23.04 -11.43 -30.66
CA MET A 1 21.94 -11.88 -29.79
C MET A 1 21.60 -10.65 -28.98
N ASP A 2 20.52 -9.97 -29.34
CA ASP A 2 20.12 -8.72 -28.68
C ASP A 2 19.56 -9.11 -27.32
N GLU A 3 20.41 -9.05 -26.28
CA GLU A 3 20.01 -9.35 -24.90
C GLU A 3 18.79 -8.50 -24.57
N GLY A 4 17.75 -9.15 -24.02
CA GLY A 4 16.45 -8.55 -23.70
C GLY A 4 16.55 -7.40 -22.70
N LEU A 5 17.00 -6.24 -23.17
CA LEU A 5 17.04 -5.00 -22.44
C LEU A 5 15.62 -4.43 -22.45
N LEU A 6 15.08 -4.19 -21.26
CA LEU A 6 13.81 -3.50 -21.09
C LEU A 6 13.91 -2.10 -21.67
N SER A 7 12.80 -1.62 -22.25
CA SER A 7 12.70 -0.23 -22.70
C SER A 7 13.05 0.74 -21.57
N GLN A 8 13.69 1.86 -21.91
CA GLN A 8 13.91 2.98 -20.98
C GLN A 8 12.60 3.60 -20.46
N ALA A 9 11.46 3.26 -21.06
CA ALA A 9 10.14 3.63 -20.58
C ALA A 9 9.58 2.68 -19.50
N THR A 10 10.19 1.52 -19.25
CA THR A 10 9.70 0.56 -18.26
C THR A 10 9.77 1.14 -16.85
N ARG A 11 8.68 1.02 -16.10
CA ARG A 11 8.55 1.47 -14.71
C ARG A 11 7.91 0.36 -13.89
N LEU A 12 8.19 0.35 -12.59
CA LEU A 12 7.43 -0.47 -11.65
C LEU A 12 5.98 0.03 -11.59
N GLY A 13 5.05 -0.92 -11.58
CA GLY A 13 3.63 -0.67 -11.35
C GLY A 13 3.31 -0.51 -9.86
N PRO A 14 2.01 -0.48 -9.50
CA PRO A 14 1.59 -0.47 -8.11
C PRO A 14 2.08 -1.72 -7.36
N VAL A 15 2.07 -1.67 -6.03
CA VAL A 15 2.28 -2.85 -5.19
C VAL A 15 0.98 -3.64 -5.09
N HIS A 16 1.05 -4.94 -5.36
CA HIS A 16 -0.10 -5.84 -5.25
C HIS A 16 0.02 -6.65 -3.97
N LEU A 17 -1.02 -6.58 -3.12
CA LEU A 17 -1.10 -7.30 -1.86
C LEU A 17 -2.29 -8.24 -1.88
N LYS A 18 -2.07 -9.51 -1.55
CA LYS A 18 -3.17 -10.45 -1.32
C LYS A 18 -3.57 -10.37 0.16
N VAL A 19 -4.85 -10.11 0.43
CA VAL A 19 -5.36 -9.85 1.77
C VAL A 19 -6.46 -10.85 2.15
N THR A 20 -6.58 -11.09 3.46
CA THR A 20 -7.62 -11.97 4.03
C THR A 20 -8.97 -11.26 4.13
N ASP A 21 -8.96 -9.94 4.23
CA ASP A 21 -10.15 -9.09 4.40
C ASP A 21 -9.87 -7.73 3.75
N ILE A 22 -10.57 -7.42 2.65
CA ILE A 22 -10.44 -6.14 1.93
C ILE A 22 -10.93 -4.98 2.82
N PRO A 23 -12.13 -5.00 3.42
CA PRO A 23 -12.56 -3.98 4.38
C PRO A 23 -11.54 -3.65 5.48
N ALA A 24 -10.94 -4.66 6.11
CA ALA A 24 -9.92 -4.45 7.14
C ALA A 24 -8.64 -3.79 6.57
N ALA A 25 -8.23 -4.19 5.36
CA ALA A 25 -7.11 -3.57 4.67
C ALA A 25 -7.40 -2.12 4.24
N LEU A 26 -8.65 -1.80 3.86
CA LEU A 26 -9.06 -0.43 3.54
C LEU A 26 -8.94 0.50 4.76
N THR A 27 -9.23 0.02 5.98
CA THR A 27 -9.00 0.79 7.20
C THR A 27 -7.55 1.25 7.35
N VAL A 28 -6.59 0.43 6.93
CA VAL A 28 -5.16 0.78 6.97
C VAL A 28 -4.80 1.74 5.84
N TRP A 29 -5.08 1.37 4.59
CA TRP A 29 -4.55 2.07 3.43
C TRP A 29 -5.36 3.32 3.05
N ARG A 30 -6.69 3.24 3.12
CA ARG A 30 -7.60 4.36 2.82
C ARG A 30 -7.79 5.24 4.04
N ASP A 31 -8.29 4.68 5.13
CA ASP A 31 -8.78 5.50 6.25
C ASP A 31 -7.65 6.04 7.12
N THR A 32 -6.60 5.23 7.34
CA THR A 32 -5.47 5.63 8.18
C THR A 32 -4.40 6.36 7.38
N LEU A 33 -3.81 5.72 6.35
CA LEU A 33 -2.77 6.35 5.55
C LEU A 33 -3.32 7.48 4.66
N GLY A 34 -4.58 7.40 4.23
CA GLY A 34 -5.22 8.46 3.44
C GLY A 34 -5.09 8.29 1.93
N LEU A 35 -4.83 7.07 1.43
CA LEU A 35 -4.84 6.83 -0.01
C LEU A 35 -6.27 6.91 -0.56
N ALA A 36 -6.43 7.55 -1.71
CA ALA A 36 -7.72 7.71 -2.36
C ALA A 36 -8.11 6.45 -3.14
N PRO A 37 -9.39 6.03 -3.13
CA PRO A 37 -9.89 5.00 -4.03
C PRO A 37 -9.67 5.39 -5.49
N ALA A 38 -9.14 4.44 -6.28
CA ALA A 38 -8.93 4.57 -7.71
C ALA A 38 -9.84 3.63 -8.53
N GLY A 39 -10.43 2.62 -7.87
CA GLY A 39 -11.35 1.64 -8.47
C GLY A 39 -11.55 0.47 -7.52
N GLU A 40 -12.69 -0.21 -7.62
CA GLU A 40 -13.02 -1.38 -6.80
C GLU A 40 -13.96 -2.30 -7.58
N ASP A 41 -13.80 -3.61 -7.38
CA ASP A 41 -14.75 -4.63 -7.82
C ASP A 41 -14.91 -5.72 -6.74
N ALA A 42 -15.58 -6.82 -7.08
CA ALA A 42 -15.88 -7.90 -6.14
C ALA A 42 -14.63 -8.60 -5.55
N VAL A 43 -13.47 -8.51 -6.19
CA VAL A 43 -12.26 -9.26 -5.83
C VAL A 43 -11.04 -8.37 -5.59
N LEU A 44 -11.10 -7.08 -5.91
CA LEU A 44 -9.99 -6.17 -5.67
C LEU A 44 -10.42 -4.73 -5.33
N ALA A 45 -9.53 -4.02 -4.64
CA ALA A 45 -9.61 -2.58 -4.41
C ALA A 45 -8.29 -1.89 -4.80
N GLN A 46 -8.38 -0.76 -5.50
CA GLN A 46 -7.24 0.04 -5.97
C GLN A 46 -7.18 1.35 -5.19
N LEU A 47 -6.01 1.70 -4.69
CA LEU A 47 -5.76 2.89 -3.88
C LEU A 47 -4.56 3.67 -4.40
N GLY A 48 -4.64 5.00 -4.37
CA GLY A 48 -3.67 5.85 -5.02
C GLY A 48 -3.62 7.28 -4.51
N ALA A 49 -2.78 8.08 -5.16
CA ALA A 49 -2.65 9.51 -4.91
C ALA A 49 -2.23 10.22 -6.21
N GLY A 50 -2.78 11.41 -6.46
CA GLY A 50 -2.44 12.23 -7.63
C GLY A 50 -2.70 11.52 -8.96
N GLY A 51 -3.82 10.79 -9.07
CA GLY A 51 -4.20 10.07 -10.29
C GLY A 51 -3.39 8.79 -10.57
N ARG A 52 -2.51 8.36 -9.66
CA ARG A 52 -1.72 7.13 -9.79
C ARG A 52 -2.13 6.10 -8.76
N THR A 53 -2.42 4.88 -9.19
CA THR A 53 -2.57 3.71 -8.30
C THR A 53 -1.23 3.36 -7.69
N LEU A 54 -1.20 3.16 -6.38
CA LEU A 54 0.00 2.82 -5.60
C LEU A 54 -0.13 1.43 -4.97
N ILE A 55 -1.32 1.09 -4.48
CA ILE A 55 -1.63 -0.20 -3.84
C ILE A 55 -2.83 -0.83 -4.55
N VAL A 56 -2.74 -2.13 -4.84
CA VAL A 56 -3.88 -2.96 -5.25
C VAL A 56 -4.05 -4.08 -4.23
N LEU A 57 -5.21 -4.13 -3.59
CA LEU A 57 -5.60 -5.16 -2.64
C LEU A 57 -6.38 -6.24 -3.38
N HIS A 58 -5.93 -7.48 -3.31
CA HIS A 58 -6.58 -8.64 -3.91
C HIS A 58 -7.17 -9.52 -2.81
N ALA A 59 -8.42 -9.96 -2.97
CA ALA A 59 -9.02 -10.94 -2.09
C ALA A 59 -8.35 -12.33 -2.23
N GLY A 60 -8.66 -13.21 -1.28
CA GLY A 60 -8.39 -14.65 -1.39
C GLY A 60 -7.13 -15.12 -0.69
N ALA A 61 -6.49 -14.32 0.17
CA ALA A 61 -5.56 -14.89 1.13
C ALA A 61 -6.37 -15.65 2.18
N GLU A 62 -6.05 -16.92 2.41
CA GLU A 62 -6.74 -17.74 3.41
C GLU A 62 -6.20 -17.49 4.82
N ILE A 63 -4.90 -17.18 4.91
CA ILE A 63 -4.18 -16.96 6.17
C ILE A 63 -3.33 -15.69 6.09
N ALA A 64 -3.19 -15.01 7.22
CA ALA A 64 -2.22 -13.94 7.37
C ALA A 64 -0.79 -14.52 7.37
N LEU A 65 0.15 -13.80 6.77
CA LEU A 65 1.55 -14.20 6.77
C LEU A 65 2.14 -14.15 8.19
N PRO A 66 2.91 -15.17 8.61
CA PRO A 66 3.65 -15.12 9.86
C PRO A 66 4.67 -13.97 9.87
N GLN A 67 4.93 -13.39 11.05
CA GLN A 67 5.87 -12.26 11.20
C GLN A 67 7.30 -12.53 10.70
N LYS A 68 7.73 -13.79 10.59
CA LYS A 68 9.08 -14.19 10.14
C LYS A 68 9.10 -14.76 8.71
N SER A 69 8.16 -14.34 7.87
CA SER A 69 8.13 -14.72 6.45
C SER A 69 9.23 -14.00 5.64
N ARG A 70 9.65 -14.60 4.53
CA ARG A 70 10.62 -14.01 3.58
C ARG A 70 9.87 -13.43 2.37
N ASP A 71 8.92 -12.57 2.64
CA ASP A 71 8.05 -11.91 1.64
C ASP A 71 8.37 -10.40 1.57
N LEU A 72 7.51 -9.61 0.92
CA LEU A 72 7.58 -8.16 0.85
C LEU A 72 7.78 -7.57 2.25
N PHE A 73 8.96 -6.98 2.46
CA PHE A 73 9.38 -6.51 3.77
C PHE A 73 8.71 -5.17 4.17
N HIS A 74 8.69 -4.18 3.28
CA HIS A 74 8.01 -2.91 3.52
C HIS A 74 7.58 -2.23 2.22
N VAL A 75 6.63 -1.30 2.35
CA VAL A 75 6.26 -0.33 1.31
C VAL A 75 6.45 1.06 1.89
N ALA A 76 7.22 1.91 1.19
CA ALA A 76 7.44 3.28 1.58
C ALA A 76 6.61 4.23 0.69
N ILE A 77 5.72 5.01 1.30
CA ILE A 77 4.93 6.04 0.61
C ILE A 77 5.53 7.40 0.94
N HIS A 78 6.08 8.08 -0.07
CA HIS A 78 6.63 9.42 0.09
C HIS A 78 5.50 10.47 0.13
N VAL A 79 5.45 11.24 1.21
CA VAL A 79 4.56 12.40 1.37
C VAL A 79 5.28 13.68 1.00
N THR A 80 4.57 14.60 0.35
CA THR A 80 5.16 15.78 -0.29
C THR A 80 5.55 16.89 0.68
N THR A 81 4.87 17.00 1.84
CA THR A 81 5.13 18.06 2.81
C THR A 81 5.11 17.55 4.25
N ARG A 82 5.76 18.30 5.15
CA ARG A 82 5.70 18.03 6.59
C ARG A 82 4.27 18.11 7.14
N ARG A 83 3.43 18.97 6.57
CA ARG A 83 2.01 19.08 6.95
C ARG A 83 1.26 17.80 6.60
N ASP A 84 1.48 17.25 5.41
CA ASP A 84 0.84 16.00 4.98
C ASP A 84 1.28 14.82 5.85
N LEU A 85 2.58 14.78 6.21
CA LEU A 85 3.09 13.80 7.16
C LEU A 85 2.41 13.92 8.52
N ALA A 86 2.26 15.14 9.05
CA ALA A 86 1.62 15.38 10.34
C ALA A 86 0.14 14.94 10.33
N HIS A 87 -0.58 15.17 9.23
CA HIS A 87 -1.95 14.69 9.07
C HIS A 87 -2.03 13.16 9.03
N ALA A 88 -1.13 12.49 8.32
CA ALA A 88 -1.06 11.03 8.31
C ALA A 88 -0.73 10.47 9.71
N ALA A 89 0.22 11.07 10.41
CA ALA A 89 0.58 10.69 11.78
C ALA A 89 -0.58 10.88 12.76
N ALA A 90 -1.37 11.95 12.60
CA ALA A 90 -2.55 12.19 13.43
C ALA A 90 -3.63 11.13 13.21
N ARG A 91 -3.91 10.75 11.95
CA ARG A 91 -4.84 9.63 11.64
C ARG A 91 -4.33 8.31 12.20
N LEU A 92 -3.03 8.03 12.06
CA LEU A 92 -2.41 6.83 12.62
C LEU A 92 -2.57 6.75 14.14
N LYS A 93 -2.32 7.86 14.85
CA LYS A 93 -2.55 7.96 16.29
C LYS A 93 -4.01 7.73 16.68
N ALA A 94 -4.96 8.22 15.88
CA ALA A 94 -6.39 8.07 16.13
C ALA A 94 -6.94 6.67 15.79
N SER A 95 -6.30 5.95 14.87
CA SER A 95 -6.77 4.66 14.35
C SER A 95 -6.77 3.51 15.38
N GLY A 96 -6.00 3.63 16.46
CA GLY A 96 -5.76 2.54 17.42
C GLY A 96 -4.89 1.40 16.86
N LEU A 97 -4.42 1.49 15.61
CA LEU A 97 -3.47 0.54 15.04
C LEU A 97 -2.12 0.63 15.76
N ARG A 98 -1.40 -0.49 15.81
CA ARG A 98 -0.02 -0.51 16.30
C ARG A 98 0.88 0.15 15.27
N TYR A 99 1.69 1.10 15.71
CA TYR A 99 2.72 1.75 14.87
C TYR A 99 3.99 2.02 15.67
N SER A 100 5.11 2.12 14.97
CA SER A 100 6.39 2.53 15.50
C SER A 100 7.10 3.46 14.52
N ALA A 101 7.98 4.32 15.03
CA ALA A 101 8.96 4.98 14.18
C ALA A 101 10.07 3.97 13.88
N GLN A 102 10.23 3.63 12.61
CA GLN A 102 11.35 2.85 12.11
C GLN A 102 12.16 3.74 11.18
N ASP A 103 13.46 3.85 11.46
CA ASP A 103 14.44 4.38 10.54
C ASP A 103 15.10 3.21 9.80
N HIS A 104 15.56 3.43 8.56
CA HIS A 104 16.15 2.40 7.70
C HIS A 104 17.62 2.69 7.40
#